data_AF-A0A935XEB4-F1
#
_entry.id   AF-A0A935XEB4-F1
#
_cell.length_a   1.000
_cell.length_b   1.000
_cell.length_c   1.000
_cell.angle_alpha   90.00
_cell.angle_beta   90.00
_cell.angle_gamma   90.00
#
_symmetry.space_group_name_H-M   'P 1'
#
loop_
_entity.id
_entity.type
_entity.pdbx_description
1 polymer ?
#
loop_
_entity_poly.entity_id
_entity_poly.type
_entity_poly.pdbx_seq_one_letter_code
_entity_poly.pdbx_strand_id
1 'polypeptide(L)'
;MIDLRALLDPELRPLVSSYFSDLTLPFAFYYLLCFIDDRVAALRPAASKAIVVLLASSGAELLQGAGIAALGRTFDPWDFAMYAAGVGLAAALDVLVLSRLVRAWPLVP
;
A
#
# COMPACT_ATOMS: atom_id res chain seq x y z
N MET A 1 1.66 16.22 25.15
CA MET A 1 1.41 15.42 23.94
C MET A 1 1.47 16.38 22.77
N ILE A 2 2.52 16.35 21.94
CA ILE A 2 2.70 17.31 20.85
C ILE A 2 1.67 16.98 19.77
N ASP A 3 0.76 17.92 19.49
CA ASP A 3 -0.18 17.77 18.38
C ASP A 3 0.56 18.04 17.07
N LEU A 4 1.06 16.96 16.45
CA LEU A 4 1.76 17.00 15.17
C LEU A 4 0.94 17.67 14.05
N ARG A 5 -0.40 17.73 14.20
CA ARG A 5 -1.30 18.43 13.26
C ARG A 5 -1.10 19.94 13.27
N ALA A 6 -0.64 20.50 14.39
CA ALA A 6 -0.36 21.92 14.53
C ALA A 6 0.93 22.36 13.80
N LEU A 7 1.83 21.41 13.52
CA LEU A 7 3.07 21.63 12.77
C LEU A 7 2.90 21.49 11.25
N LEU A 8 1.79 20.90 10.80
CA LEU A 8 1.45 20.75 9.40
C LEU A 8 0.70 21.98 8.89
N ASP A 9 1.13 22.50 7.74
CA ASP A 9 0.43 23.58 7.04
C ASP A 9 -1.06 23.23 6.87
N PRO A 10 -1.97 24.21 7.03
CA PRO A 10 -3.42 23.97 6.95
C PRO A 10 -3.85 23.27 5.66
N GLU A 11 -3.13 23.52 4.57
CA GLU A 11 -3.37 22.93 3.25
C GLU A 11 -2.93 21.46 3.13
N LEU A 12 -1.96 21.02 3.94
CA LEU A 12 -1.47 19.63 3.97
C LEU A 12 -2.27 18.73 4.93
N ARG A 13 -3.06 19.32 5.83
CA ARG A 13 -3.86 18.58 6.81
C ARG A 13 -4.88 17.62 6.19
N PRO A 14 -5.66 17.98 5.14
CA PRO A 14 -6.57 17.05 4.48
C PRO A 14 -5.78 15.92 3.79
N LEU A 15 -4.63 16.26 3.21
CA LEU A 15 -3.79 15.30 2.49
C LEU A 15 -3.26 14.20 3.43
N VAL A 16 -2.75 14.60 4.60
CA VAL A 16 -2.24 13.68 5.63
C VAL A 16 -3.38 12.98 6.38
N SER A 17 -4.53 13.61 6.56
CA SER A 17 -5.64 12.99 7.30
C SER A 17 -6.48 12.03 6.48
N SER A 18 -6.57 12.22 5.16
CA SER A 18 -7.40 11.40 4.27
C SER A 18 -6.57 10.35 3.53
N TYR A 19 -5.51 10.77 2.83
CA TYR A 19 -4.78 9.87 1.92
C TYR A 19 -3.64 9.10 2.58
N PHE A 20 -3.32 9.38 3.84
CA PHE A 20 -2.24 8.67 4.52
C PHE A 20 -2.58 7.19 4.70
N SER A 21 -3.83 6.84 5.01
CA SER A 21 -4.28 5.45 5.05
C SER A 21 -4.18 4.78 3.69
N ASP A 22 -4.53 5.52 2.63
CA ASP A 22 -4.57 4.97 1.27
C ASP A 22 -3.17 4.72 0.73
N LEU A 23 -2.15 5.36 1.29
CA LEU A 23 -0.76 5.05 1.02
C LEU A 23 -0.20 3.97 1.97
N THR A 24 -0.50 4.04 3.27
CA THR A 24 0.09 3.14 4.27
C THR A 24 -0.52 1.74 4.30
N LEU A 25 -1.81 1.59 4.04
CA LEU A 25 -2.47 0.29 4.02
C LEU A 25 -1.90 -0.62 2.91
N PRO A 26 -1.82 -0.19 1.63
CA PRO A 26 -1.20 -1.01 0.60
C PRO A 26 0.27 -1.31 0.90
N PHE A 27 1.00 -0.35 1.46
CA PHE A 27 2.38 -0.55 1.88
C PHE A 27 2.48 -1.67 2.93
N ALA A 28 1.64 -1.64 3.96
CA ALA A 28 1.62 -2.66 5.01
C ALA A 28 1.17 -4.03 4.49
N PHE A 29 0.13 -4.07 3.66
CA PHE A 29 -0.36 -5.31 3.06
C PHE A 29 0.66 -5.98 2.15
N TYR A 30 1.49 -5.20 1.44
CA TYR A 30 2.59 -5.75 0.65
C TYR A 30 3.53 -6.60 1.52
N TYR A 31 3.97 -6.07 2.66
CA TYR A 31 4.85 -6.81 3.57
C TYR A 31 4.15 -7.95 4.29
N LEU A 32 2.83 -7.86 4.49
CA LEU A 32 2.04 -9.00 4.96
C LEU A 32 2.11 -10.17 3.97
N LEU A 33 2.09 -9.90 2.66
CA LEU A 33 2.27 -10.94 1.64
C LEU A 33 3.69 -11.53 1.65
N CYS A 34 4.71 -10.76 2.01
CA CYS A 34 6.07 -11.29 2.17
C CYS A 34 6.17 -12.35 3.30
N PHE A 35 5.28 -12.31 4.32
CA PHE A 35 5.28 -13.34 5.37
C PHE A 35 4.74 -14.70 4.93
N ILE A 36 4.04 -14.76 3.79
CA ILE A 36 3.40 -16.00 3.29
C ILE A 36 3.97 -16.45 1.94
N ASP A 37 4.99 -15.76 1.42
CA ASP A 37 5.59 -16.07 0.11
C ASP A 37 6.40 -17.38 0.10
N ASP A 38 6.73 -17.89 1.29
CA ASP A 38 7.27 -19.23 1.53
C ASP A 38 6.23 -20.33 1.27
N ARG A 39 4.94 -20.04 1.55
CA ARG A 39 3.81 -20.97 1.37
C ARG A 39 3.17 -20.87 0.00
N VAL A 40 3.17 -19.70 -0.61
CA VAL A 40 2.50 -19.43 -1.89
C VAL A 40 3.54 -19.01 -2.93
N ALA A 41 4.01 -19.97 -3.73
CA ALA A 41 5.06 -19.75 -4.72
C ALA A 41 4.74 -18.61 -5.72
N ALA A 42 3.45 -18.40 -6.05
CA ALA A 42 2.99 -17.31 -6.92
C ALA A 42 3.24 -15.90 -6.35
N LEU A 43 3.41 -15.77 -5.02
CA LEU A 43 3.68 -14.50 -4.33
C LEU A 43 5.18 -14.23 -4.14
N ARG A 44 6.07 -15.13 -4.57
CA ARG A 44 7.52 -14.89 -4.50
C ARG A 44 7.96 -13.65 -5.28
N PRO A 45 7.49 -13.42 -6.52
CA PRO A 45 7.85 -12.23 -7.25
C PRO A 45 7.31 -10.97 -6.58
N ALA A 46 8.18 -9.96 -6.41
CA ALA A 46 7.78 -8.64 -5.90
C ALA A 46 6.62 -8.04 -6.71
N ALA A 47 6.62 -8.24 -8.03
CA ALA A 47 5.56 -7.79 -8.94
C ALA A 47 4.22 -8.48 -8.64
N SER A 48 4.20 -9.78 -8.34
CA SER A 48 2.97 -10.51 -7.99
C SER A 48 2.33 -9.94 -6.72
N LYS A 49 3.14 -9.70 -5.69
CA LYS A 49 2.68 -9.07 -4.44
C LYS A 49 2.10 -7.69 -4.69
N ALA A 50 2.81 -6.88 -5.48
CA ALA A 50 2.36 -5.55 -5.87
C ALA A 50 1.01 -5.58 -6.61
N ILE A 51 0.86 -6.48 -7.58
CA ILE A 51 -0.38 -6.64 -8.35
C ILE A 51 -1.54 -7.07 -7.45
N VAL A 52 -1.32 -8.05 -6.56
CA VAL A 52 -2.37 -8.53 -5.65
C VAL A 52 -2.86 -7.41 -4.74
N VAL A 53 -1.95 -6.66 -4.12
CA VAL A 53 -2.33 -5.55 -3.25
C VAL A 53 -3.03 -4.44 -4.04
N LEU A 54 -2.48 -4.06 -5.20
CA LEU A 54 -3.07 -3.02 -6.03
C LEU A 54 -4.49 -3.38 -6.49
N LEU A 55 -4.71 -4.63 -6.91
CA LEU A 55 -6.03 -5.13 -7.30
C LEU A 55 -6.99 -5.22 -6.11
N ALA A 56 -6.52 -5.60 -4.92
CA ALA A 56 -7.35 -5.65 -3.72
C ALA A 56 -7.80 -4.24 -3.30
N SER A 57 -6.88 -3.27 -3.24
CA SER A 57 -7.18 -1.87 -2.91
C SER A 57 -8.07 -1.22 -3.98
N SER A 58 -7.71 -1.39 -5.26
CA SER A 58 -8.52 -0.90 -6.39
C SER A 58 -9.90 -1.54 -6.44
N GLY A 59 -10.00 -2.83 -6.12
CA GLY A 59 -11.26 -3.56 -6.06
C GLY A 59 -12.18 -3.05 -4.96
N ALA A 60 -11.64 -2.74 -3.79
CA ALA A 60 -12.39 -2.09 -2.72
C ALA A 60 -12.96 -0.74 -3.15
N GLU A 61 -12.21 0.01 -3.96
CA GLU A 61 -12.63 1.32 -4.50
C GLU A 61 -13.70 1.18 -5.60
N LEU A 62 -13.54 0.22 -6.51
CA LEU A 62 -14.52 -0.08 -7.54
C LEU A 62 -15.85 -0.57 -6.95
N LEU A 63 -15.80 -1.34 -5.86
CA LEU A 63 -17.00 -1.77 -5.13
C LEU A 63 -17.74 -0.58 -4.52
N GLN A 64 -17.01 0.40 -3.99
CA GLN A 64 -17.60 1.65 -3.50
C GLN A 64 -18.25 2.44 -4.63
N GLY A 65 -17.60 2.53 -5.80
CA GLY A 65 -18.18 3.15 -7.00
C GLY A 65 -19.44 2.44 -7.49
N ALA A 66 -19.57 1.14 -7.26
CA ALA A 66 -20.78 0.35 -7.56
C ALA A 66 -21.88 0.47 -6.47
N GLY A 67 -21.68 1.30 -5.44
CA GLY A 67 -22.61 1.50 -4.34
C GLY A 67 -22.52 0.46 -3.22
N ILE A 68 -21.50 -0.41 -3.24
CA ILE A 68 -21.23 -1.40 -2.19
C ILE A 68 -20.15 -0.83 -1.27
N ALA A 69 -20.53 -0.44 -0.06
CA ALA A 69 -19.60 0.11 0.93
C ALA A 69 -18.67 -1.00 1.47
N ALA A 70 -17.57 -1.25 0.75
CA ALA A 70 -16.59 -2.26 1.12
C ALA A 70 -15.61 -1.76 2.19
N LEU A 71 -15.14 -0.50 2.10
CA LEU A 71 -14.13 0.10 3.00
C LEU A 71 -14.28 1.64 3.19
N GLY A 72 -15.13 2.30 2.41
CA GLY A 72 -15.41 3.75 2.48
C GLY A 72 -16.79 4.08 1.86
N ARG A 73 -17.12 5.38 1.77
CA ARG A 73 -18.41 5.87 1.25
C ARG A 73 -18.30 6.69 -0.03
N THR A 74 -17.09 7.03 -0.46
CA THR A 74 -16.87 8.07 -1.47
C THR A 74 -15.83 7.56 -2.45
N PHE A 75 -16.19 7.55 -3.73
CA PHE A 75 -15.27 7.17 -4.79
C PHE A 75 -14.33 8.33 -5.11
N ASP A 76 -13.03 8.19 -4.85
CA ASP A 76 -12.00 9.18 -5.23
C ASP A 76 -10.97 8.55 -6.19
N PRO A 77 -10.92 8.99 -7.47
CA PRO A 77 -9.89 8.55 -8.41
C PRO A 77 -8.44 8.74 -7.93
N TRP A 78 -8.22 9.66 -6.99
CA TRP A 78 -6.89 9.89 -6.40
C TRP A 78 -6.44 8.76 -5.48
N ASP A 79 -7.36 7.94 -4.99
CA ASP A 79 -7.04 6.78 -4.17
C ASP A 79 -6.28 5.73 -4.98
N PHE A 80 -6.57 5.57 -6.28
CA PHE A 80 -5.77 4.69 -7.14
C PHE A 80 -4.30 5.14 -7.24
N ALA A 81 -4.06 6.45 -7.31
CA ALA A 81 -2.71 6.98 -7.34
C ALA A 81 -1.99 6.74 -6.01
N MET A 82 -2.70 6.90 -4.89
CA MET A 82 -2.16 6.63 -3.55
C MET A 82 -1.91 5.13 -3.31
N TYR A 83 -2.79 4.26 -3.78
CA TYR A 83 -2.59 2.81 -3.76
C TYR A 83 -1.37 2.39 -4.57
N ALA A 84 -1.23 2.92 -5.78
CA ALA A 84 -0.08 2.67 -6.64
C ALA A 84 1.22 3.19 -6.00
N ALA A 85 1.18 4.38 -5.38
CA ALA A 85 2.32 4.95 -4.67
C ALA A 85 2.71 4.10 -3.44
N GLY A 86 1.75 3.69 -2.61
CA GLY A 86 1.99 2.87 -1.43
C GLY A 86 2.61 1.51 -1.76
N VAL A 87 2.01 0.80 -2.73
CA VAL A 87 2.56 -0.47 -3.24
C VAL A 87 3.93 -0.27 -3.91
N GLY A 88 4.06 0.77 -4.72
CA GLY A 88 5.31 1.09 -5.43
C GLY A 88 6.45 1.37 -4.46
N LEU A 89 6.20 2.13 -3.39
CA LEU A 89 7.16 2.40 -2.33
C LEU A 89 7.55 1.14 -1.58
N ALA A 90 6.59 0.27 -1.24
CA ALA A 90 6.88 -0.99 -0.58
C ALA A 90 7.73 -1.92 -1.45
N ALA A 91 7.36 -2.09 -2.73
CA ALA A 91 8.13 -2.89 -3.67
C ALA A 91 9.53 -2.30 -3.94
N ALA A 92 9.65 -0.98 -4.03
CA ALA A 92 10.95 -0.32 -4.19
C ALA A 92 11.83 -0.51 -2.95
N LEU A 93 11.28 -0.37 -1.74
CA LEU A 93 12.01 -0.63 -0.50
C LEU A 93 12.44 -2.11 -0.40
N ASP A 94 11.55 -3.02 -0.79
CA ASP A 94 11.83 -4.46 -0.83
C ASP A 94 13.00 -4.79 -1.79
N VAL A 95 12.92 -4.32 -3.03
CA VAL A 95 13.87 -4.64 -4.09
C VAL A 95 15.18 -3.86 -3.97
N LEU A 96 15.14 -2.57 -3.62
CA LEU A 96 16.34 -1.72 -3.64
C LEU A 96 17.11 -1.75 -2.32
N VAL A 97 16.43 -1.97 -1.19
CA VAL A 97 17.02 -1.84 0.14
C VAL A 97 17.07 -3.19 0.84
N LEU A 98 15.93 -3.84 1.07
CA LEU A 98 15.85 -5.05 1.91
C LEU A 98 16.56 -6.24 1.27
N SER A 99 16.36 -6.47 -0.03
CA SER A 99 17.05 -7.53 -0.78
C SER A 99 18.58 -7.41 -0.74
N ARG A 100 19.10 -6.18 -0.62
CA ARG A 100 20.54 -5.89 -0.62
C ARG A 100 21.15 -5.90 0.78
N LEU A 101 20.42 -5.44 1.78
CA LEU A 101 20.90 -5.31 3.15
C LEU A 101 20.68 -6.56 3.99
N VAL A 102 19.57 -7.28 3.77
CA VAL A 102 19.17 -8.41 4.60
C VAL A 102 19.45 -9.70 3.84
N ARG A 103 20.57 -10.34 4.17
CA ARG A 103 21.06 -11.56 3.50
C ARG A 103 20.10 -12.76 3.57
N ALA A 104 19.25 -12.79 4.60
CA ALA A 104 18.24 -13.83 4.83
C ALA A 104 16.85 -13.44 4.28
N TRP A 105 16.71 -12.24 3.72
CA TRP A 105 15.49 -11.86 3.04
C TRP A 105 15.36 -12.73 1.79
N PRO A 106 14.21 -13.38 1.57
CA PRO A 106 14.04 -14.24 0.43
C PRO A 106 14.27 -13.41 -0.82
N LEU A 107 15.45 -13.61 -1.40
CA LEU A 107 15.85 -13.05 -2.67
C LEU A 107 14.78 -13.48 -3.66
N VAL A 108 14.03 -12.52 -4.16
CA VAL A 108 13.16 -12.76 -5.31
C VAL A 108 14.07 -13.31 -6.43
N PRO A 109 13.73 -14.43 -7.09
CA PRO A 109 14.37 -14.78 -8.35
C PRO A 109 14.08 -13.73 -9.43
#